data_AF-A0A0A0IGJ6-F1
#
_entry.id   AF-A0A0A0IGJ6-F1
#
_cell.length_a   1.000
_cell.length_b   1.000
_cell.length_c   1.000
_cell.angle_alpha   90.00
_cell.angle_beta   90.00
_cell.angle_gamma   90.00
#
_symmetry.space_group_name_H-M   'P 1'
#
loop_
_entity.id
_entity.type
_entity.pdbx_description
1 polymer ?
#
loop_
_entity_poly.entity_id
_entity_poly.type
_entity_poly.pdbx_seq_one_letter_code
_entity_poly.pdbx_strand_id
1 'polypeptide(L)'
;MKNNVSVIVLICELNSGWCYYDDIVVSYCSDRRIPRGTKCSYALSKLLSNGYKLIDTQAMQNCGQIIYTLSKSKTSIPSVPTTPPKPDPCYPCKDDDNDCCSTC
;
A
#
# COMPACT_ATOMS: atom_id res chain seq x y z
N MET A 1 21.56 0.75 -6.69
CA MET A 1 20.15 1.13 -6.90
C MET A 1 19.31 0.51 -5.79
N LYS A 2 18.57 1.30 -4.99
CA LYS A 2 17.62 0.75 -4.01
C LYS A 2 16.36 0.32 -4.77
N ASN A 3 16.04 -0.97 -4.77
CA ASN A 3 14.78 -1.46 -5.30
C ASN A 3 13.65 -0.94 -4.40
N ASN A 4 12.90 0.02 -4.91
CA ASN A 4 11.74 0.60 -4.22
C ASN A 4 10.45 -0.21 -4.47
N VAL A 5 10.55 -1.37 -5.11
CA VAL A 5 9.41 -2.19 -5.51
C VAL A 5 9.45 -3.51 -4.73
N SER A 6 8.35 -3.82 -4.05
CA SER A 6 8.08 -5.14 -3.47
C SER A 6 7.17 -5.90 -4.43
N VAL A 7 7.51 -7.15 -4.75
CA VAL A 7 6.69 -8.03 -5.60
C VAL A 7 6.27 -9.24 -4.78
N ILE A 8 5.00 -9.62 -4.89
CA ILE A 8 4.43 -10.81 -4.28
C ILE A 8 3.87 -11.70 -5.39
N VAL A 9 4.21 -12.98 -5.32
CA VAL A 9 3.53 -14.03 -6.08
C VAL A 9 2.56 -14.74 -5.13
N LEU A 10 1.30 -14.83 -5.55
CA LEU A 10 0.24 -15.55 -4.86
C LEU A 10 -0.29 -16.63 -5.80
N ILE A 11 -0.13 -17.89 -5.43
CA ILE A 11 -0.63 -19.04 -6.18
C ILE A 11 -1.79 -19.62 -5.40
N CYS A 12 -2.92 -19.76 -6.09
CA CYS A 12 -4.13 -20.34 -5.56
C CYS A 12 -4.52 -21.58 -6.35
N GLU A 13 -5.14 -22.55 -5.69
CA GLU A 13 -5.57 -23.79 -6.31
C GLU A 13 -6.93 -24.22 -5.77
N LEU A 14 -7.64 -25.03 -6.56
CA LEU A 14 -8.89 -25.63 -6.12
C LEU A 14 -8.59 -26.64 -5.01
N ASN A 15 -9.18 -26.46 -3.83
CA ASN A 15 -9.03 -27.42 -2.76
C ASN A 15 -9.98 -28.61 -2.99
N SER A 16 -9.48 -29.70 -3.58
CA SER A 16 -10.27 -30.90 -3.91
C SER A 16 -10.29 -31.96 -2.78
N GLY A 17 -10.11 -31.55 -1.53
CA GLY A 17 -10.12 -32.46 -0.37
C GLY A 17 -11.53 -32.84 0.07
N TRP A 18 -11.76 -34.11 0.42
CA TRP A 18 -13.05 -34.73 0.83
C TRP A 18 -13.84 -34.02 1.96
N CYS A 19 -13.25 -33.04 2.65
CA CYS A 19 -13.87 -32.36 3.80
C CYS A 19 -14.01 -30.84 3.62
N TYR A 20 -13.62 -30.29 2.47
CA TYR A 20 -13.71 -28.86 2.19
C TYR A 20 -14.59 -28.67 0.96
N TYR A 21 -15.52 -27.72 1.04
CA TYR A 21 -16.25 -27.19 -0.12
C TYR A 21 -15.25 -26.84 -1.22
N ASP A 22 -15.67 -26.83 -2.49
CA ASP A 22 -14.90 -26.40 -3.68
C ASP A 22 -14.45 -24.93 -3.57
N ASP A 23 -13.56 -24.66 -2.63
CA ASP A 23 -13.01 -23.37 -2.28
C ASP A 23 -11.63 -23.26 -2.94
N ILE A 24 -11.36 -22.09 -3.52
CA ILE A 24 -10.03 -21.75 -4.04
C ILE A 24 -9.18 -21.28 -2.86
N VAL A 25 -8.11 -22.01 -2.56
CA VAL A 25 -7.24 -21.76 -1.41
C VAL A 25 -5.84 -21.37 -1.85
N VAL A 26 -5.10 -20.71 -0.96
CA VAL A 26 -3.70 -20.35 -1.20
C VAL A 26 -2.84 -21.62 -1.14
N SER A 27 -2.25 -21.96 -2.27
CA SER A 27 -1.21 -22.99 -2.38
C SER A 27 0.17 -22.43 -2.05
N TYR A 28 0.45 -21.18 -2.42
CA TYR A 28 1.72 -20.52 -2.11
C TYR A 28 1.57 -19.00 -2.08
N CYS A 29 2.30 -18.35 -1.18
CA CYS A 29 2.44 -16.90 -1.18
C CYS A 29 3.87 -16.51 -0.80
N SER A 30 4.43 -15.53 -1.50
CA SER A 30 5.74 -14.96 -1.15
C SER A 30 5.72 -14.17 0.17
N ASP A 31 4.55 -13.69 0.63
CA ASP A 31 4.40 -13.03 1.93
C ASP A 31 4.07 -14.06 3.01
N ARG A 32 5.02 -14.25 3.95
CA ARG A 32 4.91 -15.20 5.07
C ARG A 32 3.69 -14.95 5.99
N ARG A 33 3.05 -13.79 5.89
CA ARG A 33 1.85 -13.44 6.66
C ARG A 33 0.56 -14.06 6.10
N ILE A 34 0.64 -14.70 4.93
CA ILE A 34 -0.48 -15.40 4.30
C ILE A 34 -0.18 -16.90 4.33
N PRO A 35 -0.80 -17.66 5.25
CA PRO A 35 -0.56 -19.10 5.34
C PRO A 35 -1.25 -19.86 4.21
N ARG A 36 -0.71 -21.05 3.92
CA ARG A 36 -1.33 -22.04 3.02
C ARG A 36 -2.72 -22.44 3.52
N GLY A 37 -3.62 -22.75 2.61
CA GLY A 37 -5.01 -23.14 2.92
C GLY A 37 -5.94 -21.98 3.24
N THR A 38 -5.43 -20.75 3.34
CA THR A 38 -6.28 -19.54 3.45
C THR A 38 -7.15 -19.41 2.20
N LYS A 39 -8.40 -18.94 2.33
CA LYS A 39 -9.22 -18.61 1.16
C LYS A 39 -8.50 -17.60 0.27
N CYS A 40 -8.38 -17.91 -1.02
CA CYS A 40 -7.62 -17.08 -1.96
C CYS A 40 -8.21 -15.66 -2.07
N SER A 41 -9.54 -15.54 -2.08
CA SER A 41 -10.24 -14.25 -2.09
C SER A 41 -9.86 -13.37 -0.89
N TYR A 42 -9.77 -13.95 0.31
CA TYR A 42 -9.33 -13.24 1.51
C TYR A 42 -7.87 -12.80 1.42
N ALA A 43 -6.98 -13.69 0.98
CA ALA A 43 -5.56 -13.38 0.79
C ALA A 43 -5.37 -12.22 -0.21
N LEU A 44 -6.05 -12.28 -1.36
CA LEU A 44 -5.99 -11.25 -2.39
C LEU A 44 -6.50 -9.91 -1.85
N SER A 45 -7.64 -9.92 -1.16
CA SER A 45 -8.22 -8.71 -0.55
C SER A 45 -7.26 -8.07 0.47
N LYS A 46 -6.61 -8.89 1.31
CA LYS A 46 -5.62 -8.42 2.28
C LYS A 46 -4.40 -7.80 1.63
N LEU A 47 -3.92 -8.36 0.51
CA LEU A 47 -2.79 -7.79 -0.24
C LEU A 47 -3.16 -6.44 -0.87
N LEU A 48 -4.34 -6.35 -1.48
CA LEU A 48 -4.85 -5.10 -2.07
C LEU A 48 -5.02 -4.01 -1.02
N SER A 49 -5.62 -4.32 0.13
CA SER A 49 -5.76 -3.38 1.26
C SER A 49 -4.41 -2.94 1.84
N ASN A 50 -3.38 -3.77 1.75
CA ASN A 50 -2.01 -3.41 2.13
C ASN A 50 -1.32 -2.50 1.09
N GLY A 51 -2.01 -2.07 0.04
CA GLY A 51 -1.48 -1.19 -1.00
C GLY A 51 -0.67 -1.90 -2.08
N TYR A 52 -0.79 -3.22 -2.20
CA TYR A 52 -0.32 -3.91 -3.39
C TYR A 52 -1.30 -3.70 -4.54
N LYS A 53 -0.79 -3.61 -5.76
CA LYS A 53 -1.54 -3.55 -7.00
C LYS A 53 -1.37 -4.85 -7.76
N LEU A 54 -2.46 -5.38 -8.28
CA LEU A 54 -2.43 -6.53 -9.17
C LEU A 54 -1.80 -6.10 -10.51
N ILE A 55 -0.73 -6.79 -10.91
CA ILE A 55 -0.03 -6.54 -12.18
C ILE A 55 -0.52 -7.54 -13.22
N ASP A 56 -0.59 -8.82 -12.82
CA ASP A 56 -0.82 -9.92 -13.75
C ASP A 56 -1.57 -11.06 -13.07
N THR A 57 -2.36 -11.78 -13.87
CA THR A 57 -3.12 -12.96 -13.45
C THR A 57 -3.00 -14.02 -14.54
N GLN A 58 -2.46 -15.17 -14.18
CA GLN A 58 -2.29 -16.30 -15.08
C GLN A 58 -3.05 -17.51 -14.56
N ALA A 59 -3.91 -18.08 -15.39
CA ALA A 59 -4.61 -19.33 -15.09
C ALA A 59 -3.87 -20.50 -15.78
N MET A 60 -3.35 -21.44 -14.98
CA MET A 60 -2.74 -22.66 -15.48
C MET A 60 -3.83 -23.73 -15.67
N GLN A 61 -4.35 -23.80 -16.90
CA GLN A 61 -5.44 -24.70 -17.27
C GLN A 61 -5.14 -26.18 -16.97
N ASN A 62 -3.87 -26.60 -17.05
CA ASN A 62 -3.48 -28.00 -16.86
C ASN A 62 -3.40 -28.43 -15.39
N CYS A 63 -3.33 -27.49 -14.43
CA CYS A 63 -3.10 -27.81 -13.02
C CYS A 63 -4.19 -27.24 -12.09
N GLY A 64 -5.20 -26.55 -12.61
CA GLY A 64 -6.24 -25.94 -11.78
C GLY A 64 -5.72 -24.84 -10.84
N GLN A 65 -4.63 -24.18 -11.24
CA GLN A 65 -3.96 -23.15 -10.44
C GLN A 65 -4.13 -21.76 -11.06
N ILE A 66 -4.22 -20.75 -10.21
CA ILE A 66 -4.26 -19.34 -10.59
C ILE A 66 -3.11 -18.63 -9.90
N ILE A 67 -2.28 -17.96 -10.69
CA ILE A 67 -1.12 -17.21 -10.23
C ILE A 67 -1.45 -15.72 -10.35
N TYR A 68 -1.37 -15.01 -9.23
CA TYR A 68 -1.48 -13.57 -9.15
C TYR A 68 -0.11 -12.97 -8.86
N THR A 69 0.30 -12.00 -9.68
CA THR A 69 1.51 -11.21 -9.46
C THR A 69 1.10 -9.82 -9.00
N LEU A 70 1.53 -9.43 -7.80
CA LEU A 70 1.21 -8.14 -7.22
C LEU A 70 2.48 -7.34 -6.93
N SER A 71 2.44 -6.02 -7.08
CA SER A 71 3.53 -5.14 -6.68
C SER A 71 3.09 -4.03 -5.76
N LYS A 72 4.00 -3.58 -4.92
CA LYS A 72 3.86 -2.38 -4.11
C LYS A 72 5.12 -1.55 -4.26
N SER A 73 4.97 -0.36 -4.81
CA SER A 73 6.03 0.65 -4.78
C SER A 73 6.07 1.26 -3.37
N LYS A 74 7.23 1.20 -2.72
CA LYS A 74 7.55 2.06 -1.60
C LYS A 74 7.68 3.46 -2.18
N THR A 75 6.62 4.25 -2.08
CA THR A 75 6.74 5.69 -2.30
C THR A 75 7.75 6.18 -1.27
N SER A 76 8.95 6.53 -1.75
CA SER A 76 9.84 7.40 -1.00
C SER A 76 9.03 8.65 -0.74
N ILE A 77 8.45 8.79 0.43
CA ILE A 77 7.94 10.08 0.90
C ILE A 77 9.15 11.00 0.78
N PRO A 78 9.17 12.02 -0.09
CA PRO A 78 10.13 13.08 0.07
C PRO A 78 9.82 13.63 1.45
N SER A 79 10.74 13.46 2.40
CA SER A 79 10.70 14.18 3.66
C SER A 79 10.69 15.66 3.28
N VAL A 80 9.50 16.26 3.15
CA VAL A 80 9.38 17.70 3.06
C VAL A 80 9.61 18.17 4.49
N PRO A 81 10.73 18.83 4.81
CA PRO A 81 10.81 19.59 6.04
C PRO A 81 10.08 20.89 5.72
N THR A 82 8.75 20.89 5.70
CA THR A 82 8.01 22.15 5.74
C THR A 82 7.99 22.58 7.19
N THR A 83 9.13 23.11 7.66
CA THR A 83 9.08 24.05 8.76
C THR A 83 8.22 25.21 8.26
N PRO A 84 7.04 25.49 8.84
CA PRO A 84 6.34 26.73 8.48
C PRO A 84 7.28 27.89 8.83
N PRO A 85 7.47 28.88 7.94
CA PRO A 85 8.17 30.09 8.33
C PRO A 85 7.41 30.68 9.53
N LYS A 86 8.13 30.84 10.63
CA LYS A 86 7.64 31.53 11.82
C LYS A 86 7.12 32.89 11.34
N PRO A 87 5.86 33.27 11.61
CA PRO A 87 5.41 34.62 11.33
C PRO A 87 6.34 35.58 12.07
N ASP A 88 6.87 36.58 11.36
CA ASP A 88 7.63 37.65 11.98
C ASP A 88 6.80 38.23 13.14
N PRO A 89 7.36 38.37 14.35
CA PRO A 89 6.64 39.05 15.42
C PRO A 89 6.40 40.49 14.96
N CYS A 90 5.12 40.89 14.90
CA CYS A 90 4.75 42.28 14.77
C CYS A 90 5.43 43.03 15.92
N TYR A 91 6.43 43.85 15.59
CA TYR A 91 6.96 44.81 16.54
C TYR A 91 5.80 45.75 16.91
N PRO A 92 5.54 45.97 18.21
CA PRO A 92 4.66 47.07 18.59
C PRO A 92 5.28 48.36 18.04
N CYS A 93 4.46 49.15 17.35
CA CYS A 93 4.83 50.51 16.97
C CYS A 93 5.39 51.20 18.21
N LYS A 94 6.54 51.85 18.09
CA LYS A 94 6.90 52.87 19.08
C LYS A 94 5.83 53.94 18.98
N ASP A 95 5.22 54.26 20.11
CA ASP A 95 4.39 55.45 20.27
C ASP A 95 5.31 56.67 20.09
N ASP A 96 5.52 57.06 18.84
CA ASP A 96 5.97 58.39 18.48
C ASP A 96 4.98 58.90 17.43
N ASP A 97 4.29 59.97 17.80
CA ASP A 97 3.21 60.62 17.08
C ASP A 97 3.49 60.79 15.58
N ASN A 98 2.81 60.02 14.73
CA ASN A 98 2.33 60.50 13.43
C ASN A 98 1.44 59.48 12.69
N ASP A 99 0.29 60.00 12.27
CA ASP A 99 -0.62 59.54 11.21
C ASP A 99 -0.01 58.60 10.15
N CYS A 100 -0.48 57.35 10.14
CA CYS A 100 -0.68 56.43 9.01
C CYS A 100 -0.26 55.00 9.37
N CYS A 101 -1.23 54.18 9.80
CA CYS A 101 -1.11 52.74 9.62
C CYS A 101 -2.42 52.22 9.02
N SER A 102 -2.36 51.92 7.73
CA SER A 102 -3.41 51.21 7.02
C SER A 102 -3.61 49.83 7.64
N THR A 103 -4.86 49.39 7.61
CA THR A 103 -5.37 48.11 8.10
C THR A 103 -4.60 46.93 7.48
N CYS A 104 -4.41 45.88 8.28
CA CYS A 104 -3.70 44.63 7.97
C CYS A 104 -4.06 43.99 6.62
#